data_AF-F2Z8P6-F1
#
_entry.id   AF-F2Z8P6-F1
#
_cell.length_a   1.000
_cell.length_b   1.000
_cell.length_c   1.000
_cell.angle_alpha   90.00
_cell.angle_beta   90.00
_cell.angle_gamma   90.00
#
_symmetry.space_group_name_H-M   'P 1'
#
loop_
_entity.id
_entity.type
_entity.pdbx_description
1 polymer ?
#
loop_
_entity_poly.entity_id
_entity_poly.type
_entity_poly.pdbx_seq_one_letter_code
_entity_poly.pdbx_strand_id
1 'polypeptide(L)'
;MSDPLRRIDALVDADTLPSPHVRQQLRVAAGLTQEEVAHAIGVKRVAVARWEAGLTKPHRSNRLKYAHFLRRLAGKYPAAAKEVPGED
;
A
#
# COMPACT_ATOMS: atom_id res chain seq x y z
N MET A 1 11.97 2.74 -25.53
CA MET A 1 11.24 3.84 -24.88
C MET A 1 10.11 3.23 -24.07
N SER A 2 10.35 2.97 -22.79
CA SER A 2 9.38 2.30 -21.93
C SER A 2 8.43 3.33 -21.34
N ASP A 3 7.22 3.32 -21.88
CA ASP A 3 6.07 4.15 -21.52
C ASP A 3 5.88 4.26 -19.99
N PRO A 4 6.08 5.44 -19.37
CA PRO A 4 5.98 5.65 -17.93
C PRO A 4 4.56 5.52 -17.38
N LEU A 5 3.52 5.50 -18.23
CA LEU A 5 2.14 5.67 -17.82
C LEU A 5 1.37 4.35 -17.62
N ARG A 6 1.88 3.22 -18.12
CA ARG A 6 1.27 1.89 -17.90
C ARG A 6 1.35 1.35 -16.46
N ARG A 7 2.01 2.06 -15.53
CA ARG A 7 2.27 1.59 -14.15
C ARG A 7 1.26 2.08 -13.10
N ILE A 8 0.30 2.91 -13.48
CA ILE A 8 -0.77 3.42 -12.58
C ILE A 8 -2.09 2.62 -12.76
N ASP A 9 -2.20 1.74 -13.77
CA ASP A 9 -3.44 1.02 -14.10
C ASP A 9 -3.84 -0.09 -13.11
N ALA A 10 -2.96 -0.53 -12.21
CA ALA A 10 -3.35 -1.49 -11.16
C ALA A 10 -4.22 -0.88 -10.04
N LEU A 11 -4.46 0.44 -10.10
CA LEU A 11 -5.16 1.19 -9.07
C LEU A 11 -6.41 1.92 -9.60
N VAL A 12 -7.00 1.39 -10.67
CA VAL A 12 -8.21 1.92 -11.32
C VAL A 12 -9.47 1.75 -10.45
N ASP A 13 -9.43 0.91 -9.42
CA ASP A 13 -10.48 0.80 -8.40
C ASP A 13 -10.08 1.45 -7.07
N ALA A 14 -10.97 2.29 -6.53
CA ALA A 14 -10.71 3.05 -5.30
C ALA A 14 -10.45 2.16 -4.07
N ASP A 15 -10.84 0.88 -4.08
CA ASP A 15 -10.67 -0.07 -2.99
C ASP A 15 -9.61 -1.17 -3.26
N THR A 16 -8.96 -1.18 -4.42
CA THR A 16 -7.90 -2.14 -4.72
C THR A 16 -6.65 -1.82 -3.90
N LEU A 17 -6.17 -2.82 -3.15
CA LEU A 17 -4.93 -2.73 -2.40
C LEU A 17 -3.80 -3.35 -3.21
N PRO A 18 -2.61 -2.71 -3.26
CA PRO A 18 -1.42 -3.32 -3.86
C PRO A 18 -1.00 -4.58 -3.08
N SER A 19 -0.02 -5.35 -3.56
CA SER A 19 0.43 -6.55 -2.84
C SER A 19 0.90 -6.24 -1.41
N PRO A 20 0.88 -7.21 -0.49
CA PRO A 20 1.35 -7.00 0.87
C PRO A 20 2.78 -6.43 0.96
N HIS A 21 3.66 -6.84 0.06
CA HIS A 21 5.03 -6.35 -0.03
C HIS A 21 5.09 -4.87 -0.41
N VAL A 22 4.37 -4.44 -1.45
CA VAL A 22 4.33 -3.03 -1.88
C VAL A 22 3.76 -2.13 -0.78
N ARG A 23 2.76 -2.60 -0.02
CA ARG A 23 2.23 -1.86 1.13
C ARG A 23 3.33 -1.54 2.14
N GLN A 24 4.15 -2.54 2.47
CA GLN A 24 5.27 -2.39 3.39
C GLN A 24 6.36 -1.47 2.82
N GLN A 25 6.72 -1.64 1.54
CA GLN A 25 7.71 -0.78 0.88
C GLN A 25 7.30 0.69 0.88
N LEU A 26 6.05 0.99 0.55
CA LEU A 26 5.50 2.36 0.59
C LEU A 26 5.57 2.95 2.00
N ARG A 27 5.22 2.17 3.01
CA ARG A 27 5.30 2.60 4.41
C ARG A 27 6.75 2.90 4.83
N VAL A 28 7.68 2.00 4.53
CA VAL A 28 9.10 2.15 4.89
C VAL A 28 9.75 3.32 4.14
N ALA A 29 9.44 3.49 2.85
CA ALA A 29 9.93 4.62 2.06
C ALA A 29 9.45 5.97 2.60
N ALA A 30 8.26 5.99 3.23
CA ALA A 30 7.72 7.16 3.92
C ALA A 30 8.30 7.37 5.34
N GLY A 31 9.17 6.48 5.81
CA GLY A 31 9.73 6.53 7.17
C GLY A 31 8.70 6.22 8.26
N LEU A 32 7.58 5.57 7.92
CA LEU A 32 6.47 5.34 8.84
C LEU A 32 6.54 3.95 9.49
N THR A 33 6.16 3.91 10.76
CA THR A 33 5.87 2.69 11.51
C THR A 33 4.46 2.19 11.21
N GLN A 34 4.19 0.92 11.51
CA GLN A 34 2.84 0.37 11.40
C GLN A 34 1.84 1.07 12.33
N GLU A 35 2.33 1.60 13.45
CA GLU A 35 1.51 2.32 14.43
C GLU A 35 1.08 3.68 13.91
N GLU A 36 1.98 4.44 13.28
CA GLU A 36 1.65 5.72 12.65
C GLU A 36 0.65 5.56 11.51
N VAL A 37 0.82 4.51 10.68
CA VAL A 37 -0.16 4.17 9.64
C VAL A 37 -1.52 3.82 10.27
N ALA A 38 -1.51 3.02 11.33
CA ALA A 38 -2.73 2.61 12.02
C ALA A 38 -3.48 3.80 12.63
N HIS A 39 -2.75 4.72 13.27
CA HIS A 39 -3.28 5.97 13.80
C HIS A 39 -3.88 6.84 12.69
N ALA A 40 -3.19 6.99 11.56
CA ALA A 40 -3.65 7.79 10.43
C ALA A 40 -4.97 7.30 9.82
N ILE A 41 -5.25 5.99 9.85
CA ILE A 41 -6.48 5.40 9.28
C ILE A 41 -7.50 4.96 10.35
N GLY A 42 -7.19 5.14 11.64
CA GLY A 42 -8.06 4.85 12.77
C GLY A 42 -8.26 3.35 13.05
N VAL A 43 -7.18 2.56 13.03
CA VAL A 43 -7.21 1.12 13.32
C VAL A 43 -6.11 0.73 14.32
N LYS A 44 -6.08 -0.54 14.76
CA LYS A 44 -5.02 -1.05 15.63
C LYS A 44 -3.75 -1.38 14.83
N ARG A 45 -2.56 -1.14 15.38
CA ARG A 45 -1.26 -1.53 14.79
C ARG A 45 -1.24 -2.97 14.28
N VAL A 46 -1.78 -3.91 15.07
CA VAL A 46 -1.86 -5.35 14.74
C VAL A 46 -2.68 -5.60 13.47
N ALA A 47 -3.69 -4.78 13.17
CA ALA A 47 -4.46 -4.91 11.94
C ALA A 47 -3.58 -4.58 10.72
N VAL A 48 -2.84 -3.47 10.76
CA VAL A 48 -1.90 -3.07 9.70
C VAL A 48 -0.83 -4.15 9.50
N ALA A 49 -0.26 -4.68 10.59
CA ALA A 49 0.72 -5.76 10.53
C ALA A 49 0.18 -7.00 9.79
N ARG A 50 -1.05 -7.44 10.10
CA ARG A 50 -1.68 -8.59 9.44
C ARG A 50 -2.03 -8.32 7.97
N TRP A 51 -2.38 -7.09 7.61
CA TRP A 51 -2.64 -6.72 6.22
C TRP A 51 -1.37 -6.64 5.38
N GLU A 52 -0.28 -6.13 5.94
CA GLU A 52 1.05 -6.10 5.30
C GLU A 52 1.68 -7.49 5.21
N ALA A 53 1.32 -8.41 6.11
CA ALA A 53 1.72 -9.82 6.04
C ALA A 53 0.79 -10.67 5.17
N GLY A 54 -0.29 -10.10 4.62
CA GLY A 54 -1.29 -10.85 3.83
C GLY A 54 -2.15 -11.84 4.63
N LEU A 55 -2.00 -11.88 5.96
CA LEU A 55 -2.70 -12.81 6.85
C LEU A 55 -4.21 -12.54 6.93
N THR A 56 -4.61 -11.28 6.86
CA THR A 56 -6.03 -10.91 6.86
C THR A 56 -6.31 -9.83 5.82
N LYS A 57 -7.57 -9.76 5.38
CA LYS A 57 -8.05 -8.71 4.47
C LYS A 57 -8.83 -7.66 5.26
N PRO A 58 -8.62 -6.36 5.03
CA PRO A 58 -9.45 -5.32 5.64
C PRO A 58 -10.88 -5.39 5.13
N HIS A 59 -11.82 -5.11 6.02
CA HIS A 59 -13.21 -4.85 5.65
C HIS A 59 -13.32 -3.60 4.77
N ARG A 60 -14.40 -3.49 3.97
CA ARG A 60 -14.54 -2.48 2.90
C ARG A 60 -14.20 -1.05 3.33
N SER A 61 -14.71 -0.60 4.48
CA SER A 61 -14.45 0.75 5.01
C SER A 61 -12.96 0.99 5.30
N ASN A 62 -12.30 0.05 5.97
CA ASN A 62 -10.87 0.14 6.28
C ASN A 62 -10.01 -0.02 5.02
N ARG A 63 -10.46 -0.83 4.06
CA ARG A 63 -9.80 -1.01 2.78
C ARG A 63 -9.76 0.29 1.99
N LEU A 64 -10.87 1.02 1.92
CA LEU A 64 -10.93 2.33 1.26
C LEU A 64 -9.98 3.35 1.90
N LYS A 65 -9.98 3.45 3.24
CA LYS A 65 -9.06 4.35 3.97
C LYS A 65 -7.60 3.99 3.68
N TYR A 66 -7.28 2.70 3.75
CA TYR A 66 -5.92 2.22 3.56
C TYR A 66 -5.45 2.36 2.11
N ALA A 67 -6.31 2.05 1.13
CA ALA A 67 -6.02 2.26 -0.29
C ALA A 67 -5.79 3.75 -0.60
N HIS A 68 -6.63 4.63 -0.04
CA HIS A 68 -6.44 6.07 -0.19
C HIS A 68 -5.11 6.54 0.42
N PHE A 69 -4.76 6.04 1.60
CA PHE A 69 -3.49 6.34 2.26
C PHE A 69 -2.30 5.91 1.40
N LEU A 70 -2.29 4.66 0.93
CA LEU A 70 -1.21 4.10 0.11
C LEU A 70 -1.09 4.80 -1.25
N ARG A 71 -2.21 5.22 -1.87
CA ARG A 71 -2.21 6.06 -3.08
C ARG A 71 -1.37 7.32 -2.92
N ARG A 72 -1.58 8.02 -1.81
CA ARG A 72 -0.86 9.27 -1.53
C ARG A 72 0.62 9.00 -1.28
N LEU A 73 0.97 7.88 -0.64
CA LEU A 73 2.36 7.47 -0.50
C LEU A 73 2.99 7.10 -1.85
N ALA A 74 2.30 6.35 -2.70
CA ALA A 74 2.81 5.97 -4.02
C ALA A 74 3.08 7.17 -4.93
N GLY A 75 2.25 8.23 -4.84
CA GLY A 75 2.50 9.48 -5.55
C GLY A 75 3.75 10.23 -5.08
N LYS A 76 4.14 10.08 -3.80
CA LYS A 76 5.36 10.69 -3.25
C LYS A 76 6.60 9.80 -3.40
N TYR A 77 6.41 8.49 -3.38
CA TYR A 77 7.46 7.47 -3.38
C TYR A 77 7.25 6.47 -4.52
N PRO A 78 7.30 6.90 -5.80
CA PRO A 78 7.01 6.04 -6.94
C PRO A 78 8.01 4.89 -7.10
N ALA A 79 9.24 5.04 -6.59
CA ALA A 79 10.24 3.97 -6.59
C ALA A 79 9.85 2.79 -5.69
N ALA A 80 9.16 3.06 -4.57
CA ALA A 80 8.70 2.02 -3.65
C ALA A 80 7.40 1.35 -4.11
N ALA A 81 6.70 1.94 -5.08
CA ALA A 81 5.54 1.34 -5.74
C ALA A 81 5.92 0.40 -6.89
N LYS A 82 7.19 0.42 -7.34
CA LYS A 82 7.69 -0.54 -8.32
C LYS A 82 7.84 -1.88 -7.62
N GLU A 83 6.80 -2.70 -7.75
CA GLU A 83 6.91 -4.14 -7.63
C GLU A 83 7.98 -4.57 -8.64
N VAL A 84 9.20 -4.81 -8.17
CA VAL A 84 10.12 -5.65 -8.94
C VAL A 84 9.44 -7.02 -8.99
N PRO A 85 9.05 -7.52 -10.17
CA PRO A 85 8.66 -8.91 -10.28
C PRO A 85 9.86 -9.68 -9.73
N GLY A 86 9.66 -10.45 -8.67
CA GLY A 86 10.63 -11.45 -8.29
C GLY A 86 10.84 -12.32 -9.52
N GLU A 87 12.04 -12.31 -10.07
CA GLU A 87 12.54 -13.45 -10.82
C GLU A 87 12.62 -14.61 -9.82
N ASP A 88 11.60 -15.46 -9.81
CA ASP A 88 11.63 -16.87 -9.41
C ASP A 88 10.46 -17.61 -10.07
#